data_AF-A0A2N0QJD9-F1
#
_entry.id   AF-A0A2N0QJD9-F1
#
_cell.length_a   1.000
_cell.length_b   1.000
_cell.length_c   1.000
_cell.angle_alpha   90.00
_cell.angle_beta   90.00
_cell.angle_gamma   90.00
#
_symmetry.space_group_name_H-M   'P 1'
#
loop_
_entity.id
_entity.type
_entity.pdbx_description
1 polymer ?
#
loop_
_entity_poly.entity_id
_entity_poly.type
_entity_poly.pdbx_seq_one_letter_code
_entity_poly.pdbx_strand_id
1 'polypeptide(L)' 'MKAVEMEAAAVAQVCYQFKTPFVVIRALSDIAGKESNISFDEFLPVAAKHSTEI' A
#
# COMPACT_ATOMS: atom_id res chain seq x y z
N MET A 1 -8.86 11.09 -1.49
CA MET A 1 -8.22 9.77 -1.24
C MET A 1 -6.85 9.81 -1.89
N LYS A 2 -5.76 9.47 -1.18
CA LYS A 2 -4.38 9.58 -1.72
C LYS A 2 -3.85 8.26 -2.32
N ALA A 3 -4.30 7.12 -1.80
CA ALA A 3 -4.02 5.76 -2.28
C ALA A 3 -5.14 4.81 -1.83
N VAL A 4 -5.29 3.65 -2.48
CA VAL A 4 -6.23 2.58 -2.12
C VAL A 4 -5.46 1.26 -2.12
N GLU A 5 -5.63 0.46 -1.06
CA GLU A 5 -5.07 -0.88 -0.91
C GLU A 5 -6.00 -1.70 -0.01
N MET A 6 -5.63 -2.94 0.34
CA MET A 6 -6.57 -3.91 0.92
C MET A 6 -6.26 -4.34 2.35
N GLU A 7 -5.14 -3.90 2.95
CA GLU A 7 -4.67 -4.44 4.24
C GLU A 7 -4.48 -3.39 5.35
N ALA A 8 -4.16 -2.14 5.02
CA ALA A 8 -3.70 -1.13 5.98
C ALA A 8 -4.73 -0.87 7.07
N ALA A 9 -6.02 -0.79 6.71
CA ALA A 9 -7.09 -0.56 7.68
C ALA A 9 -7.25 -1.72 8.66
N ALA A 10 -7.12 -2.97 8.18
CA ALA A 10 -7.20 -4.15 9.03
C ALA A 10 -5.99 -4.22 10.00
N VAL A 11 -4.78 -3.96 9.50
CA VAL A 11 -3.56 -3.86 10.33
C VAL A 11 -3.70 -2.75 11.37
N ALA A 12 -4.11 -1.56 10.96
CA ALA A 12 -4.34 -0.41 11.82
C ALA A 12 -5.35 -0.70 12.93
N GLN A 13 -6.44 -1.40 12.61
CA GLN A 13 -7.47 -1.77 13.57
C GLN A 13 -6.92 -2.69 14.67
N VAL A 14 -6.05 -3.64 14.31
CA VAL A 14 -5.39 -4.52 15.29
C VAL A 14 -4.39 -3.72 16.12
N CYS A 15 -3.51 -2.92 15.51
CA CYS A 15 -2.57 -2.07 16.24
C CYS A 15 -3.27 -1.13 17.23
N TYR A 16 -4.41 -0.56 16.83
CA TYR A 16 -5.24 0.28 17.69
C TYR A 16 -5.74 -0.47 18.92
N GLN A 17 -6.29 -1.69 18.75
CA GLN A 17 -6.78 -2.52 19.87
C GLN A 17 -5.67 -2.86 20.87
N PHE A 18 -4.44 -3.07 20.37
CA PHE A 18 -3.28 -3.43 21.18
C PHE A 18 -2.43 -2.22 21.59
N LYS A 19 -2.92 -0.98 21.38
CA LYS A 19 -2.20 0.27 21.70
C LYS A 19 -0.76 0.29 21.15
N THR A 20 -0.56 -0.31 19.99
CA THR A 20 0.73 -0.40 19.31
C THR A 20 0.84 0.75 18.32
N PRO A 21 1.84 1.66 18.45
CA PRO A 21 2.10 2.67 17.43
C PRO A 21 2.35 2.01 16.08
N PHE A 22 1.75 2.54 15.00
CA PHE A 22 1.91 2.00 13.66
C PHE A 22 2.02 3.12 12.62
N VAL A 23 2.65 2.81 11.51
CA VAL A 23 2.71 3.62 10.30
C VAL A 23 2.61 2.69 9.09
N VAL A 24 1.91 3.12 8.05
CA VAL A 24 1.80 2.37 6.80
C VAL A 24 2.52 3.15 5.71
N ILE A 25 3.50 2.50 5.10
CA ILE A 25 4.26 3.01 3.96
C ILE A 25 3.92 2.15 2.75
N ARG A 26 3.57 2.78 1.64
CA ARG A 26 3.22 2.13 0.37
C ARG A 26 3.77 2.97 -0.78
N ALA A 27 4.41 2.31 -1.74
CA ALA A 27 4.64 2.89 -3.06
C ALA A 27 3.46 2.55 -3.99
N LEU A 28 3.15 3.43 -4.93
CA LEU A 28 2.06 3.22 -5.88
C LEU A 28 2.52 2.29 -7.02
N SER A 29 1.81 1.17 -7.19
CA SER A 29 1.95 0.25 -8.34
C SER A 29 1.11 0.68 -9.55
N ASP A 30 0.06 1.45 -9.33
CA ASP A 30 -0.86 1.88 -10.37
C ASP A 30 -1.71 3.07 -9.92
N ILE A 31 -2.55 3.57 -10.83
CA ILE A 31 -3.55 4.60 -10.55
C ILE A 31 -4.93 3.96 -10.62
N ALA A 32 -5.53 3.74 -9.45
CA ALA A 32 -6.88 3.19 -9.34
C ALA A 32 -7.88 3.92 -10.26
N GLY A 33 -8.53 3.16 -11.15
CA GLY A 33 -9.53 3.67 -12.08
C GLY A 33 -9.00 4.10 -13.44
N LYS A 34 -7.70 3.91 -13.74
CA LYS A 34 -7.11 4.10 -15.07
C LYS A 34 -6.20 2.91 -15.42
N GLU A 35 -6.68 1.98 -16.23
CA GLU A 35 -5.92 0.83 -16.74
C GLU A 35 -5.10 0.07 -15.67
N SER A 36 -5.62 0.02 -14.44
CA SER A 36 -4.95 -0.45 -13.23
C SER A 36 -4.31 -1.83 -13.36
N ASN A 37 -4.97 -2.78 -14.02
CA ASN A 37 -4.53 -4.17 -14.07
C ASN A 37 -3.23 -4.35 -14.86
N ILE A 38 -3.04 -3.59 -15.95
CA ILE A 38 -1.82 -3.68 -16.78
C ILE A 38 -0.67 -2.98 -16.08
N SER A 39 -0.92 -1.79 -15.52
CA SER A 39 0.07 -1.02 -14.76
C SER A 39 0.55 -1.78 -13.52
N PHE A 40 -0.34 -2.49 -12.82
CA PHE A 40 0.02 -3.19 -11.59
C PHE A 40 1.11 -4.24 -11.81
N ASP A 41 0.92 -5.14 -12.77
CA ASP A 41 1.87 -6.24 -13.02
C ASP A 41 3.26 -5.71 -13.45
N GLU A 42 3.30 -4.62 -14.21
CA GLU A 42 4.53 -3.99 -14.68
C GLU A 42 5.30 -3.28 -13.54
N PHE A 43 4.59 -2.54 -12.69
CA PHE A 43 5.22 -1.67 -11.69
C PHE A 43 5.27 -2.27 -10.28
N LEU A 44 4.65 -3.42 -10.03
CA LEU A 44 4.71 -4.10 -8.72
C LEU A 44 6.15 -4.33 -8.22
N PRO A 45 7.12 -4.81 -9.03
CA PRO A 45 8.49 -5.01 -8.56
C PRO A 45 9.18 -3.69 -8.15
N VAL A 46 8.90 -2.60 -8.88
CA VAL A 46 9.45 -1.27 -8.59
C VAL A 46 8.83 -0.70 -7.32
N ALA A 47 7.50 -0.81 -7.19
CA ALA A 47 6.78 -0.38 -5.99
C ALA A 47 7.26 -1.15 -4.75
N ALA A 48 7.46 -2.46 -4.85
CA ALA A 48 7.99 -3.28 -3.76
C ALA A 48 9.39 -2.82 -3.34
N LYS A 49 10.29 -2.55 -4.30
CA LYS A 49 11.63 -2.02 -4.03
C LYS A 49 11.57 -0.68 -3.30
N HIS A 50 10.87 0.32 -3.86
CA HIS A 50 10.79 1.65 -3.25
C HIS A 50 10.11 1.62 -1.87
N SER A 51 9.12 0.75 -1.65
CA SER A 51 8.46 0.61 -0.36
C SER A 51 9.37 0.01 0.71
N THR A 52 10.43 -0.71 0.34
CA THR A 52 11.36 -1.38 1.26
C THR A 52 12.62 -0.54 1.54
N GLU A 53 12.94 0.42 0.67
CA GLU A 53 14.10 1.31 0.80
C GLU A 53 13.88 2.48 1.77
N ILE A 54 12.66 2.64 2.28
CA ILE A 54 12.27 3.62 3.32
C ILE A 54 12.39 2.96 4.69
#